data_AF-A0A952PYN2-F1
#
_entry.id   AF-A0A952PYN2-F1
#
_cell.length_a   1.000
_cell.length_b   1.000
_cell.length_c   1.000
_cell.angle_alpha   90.00
_cell.angle_beta   90.00
_cell.angle_gamma   90.00
#
_symmetry.space_group_name_H-M   'P 1'
#
loop_
_entity.id
_entity.type
_entity.pdbx_description
1 polymer ?
#
loop_
_entity_poly.entity_id
_entity_poly.type
_entity_poly.pdbx_seq_one_letter_code
_entity_poly.pdbx_strand_id
1 'polypeptide(L)'
;MPTKSNPHRARWFIISLITILSVTTFGYNLPTAAQSQQTRLGDLRVDWFCLQRGYSAWIVNNGQSWGCTAPSGSLVFVLTQLDFNAACQGFFKNPSAYAVRDRTSAVPALDWSCYVLSPPTPTPLPSPVTEPSRLGEFQVEWYCNERGLGVRVINNQADWACINSSTNQVSFVLGQNEFNDICRRTYGNPRAYALRDQNKPQPAYNWSCYVDVVVTATRTPFPTPIPTAIPQLTRLGEFQVEWYCNERGWGVKLINNDSDWACTDPKTNATVQVLSKADFDTICKRTYNDPAAVAIKDQRKPQAAYNWSCYTSR
;
A
#
# COMPACT_ATOMS: atom_id res chain seq x y z
N MET A 1 75.22 75.99 -12.74
CA MET A 1 75.97 74.77 -13.10
C MET A 1 76.38 74.09 -11.80
N PRO A 2 76.31 72.76 -11.60
CA PRO A 2 75.82 71.66 -12.42
C PRO A 2 74.67 70.87 -11.76
N THR A 3 74.23 69.88 -12.51
CA THR A 3 73.23 68.83 -12.34
C THR A 3 73.29 67.99 -11.05
N LYS A 4 72.11 67.56 -10.56
CA LYS A 4 71.96 66.18 -10.06
C LYS A 4 70.51 65.71 -10.22
N SER A 5 70.34 64.83 -11.22
CA SER A 5 69.14 64.09 -11.54
C SER A 5 69.23 62.66 -10.99
N ASN A 6 68.04 62.07 -10.81
CA ASN A 6 67.70 60.64 -10.68
C ASN A 6 67.87 59.95 -9.30
N PRO A 7 67.01 58.95 -8.95
CA PRO A 7 66.26 58.11 -9.89
C PRO A 7 64.76 57.88 -9.63
N HIS A 8 64.10 57.57 -10.74
CA HIS A 8 62.82 56.90 -10.90
C HIS A 8 62.59 55.74 -9.91
N ARG A 9 61.48 55.77 -9.19
CA ARG A 9 60.82 54.55 -8.68
C ARG A 9 59.80 54.09 -9.71
N ALA A 10 60.14 53.03 -10.43
CA ALA A 10 59.23 52.27 -11.26
C ALA A 10 58.08 51.73 -10.41
N ARG A 11 56.86 52.25 -10.64
CA ARG A 11 55.63 51.62 -10.17
C ARG A 11 55.22 50.59 -11.21
N TRP A 12 55.42 49.32 -10.88
CA TRP A 12 54.84 48.21 -11.62
C TRP A 12 53.33 48.23 -11.40
N PHE A 13 52.58 48.62 -12.42
CA PHE A 13 51.15 48.35 -12.51
C PHE A 13 50.98 46.92 -13.00
N ILE A 14 50.70 46.00 -12.08
CA ILE A 14 50.18 44.68 -12.43
C ILE A 14 48.69 44.87 -12.72
N ILE A 15 48.34 44.93 -14.00
CA ILE A 15 46.95 44.81 -14.46
C ILE A 15 46.58 43.33 -14.29
N SER A 16 46.00 42.98 -13.14
CA SER A 16 45.35 41.69 -12.94
C SER A 16 44.06 41.67 -13.76
N LEU A 17 44.11 40.97 -14.88
CA LEU A 17 42.96 40.56 -15.68
C LEU A 17 42.08 39.67 -14.80
N ILE A 18 40.98 40.21 -14.25
CA ILE A 18 39.96 39.41 -13.58
C ILE A 18 39.12 38.74 -14.67
N THR A 19 39.46 37.49 -14.97
CA THR A 19 38.62 36.62 -15.79
C THR A 19 37.40 36.21 -14.96
N ILE A 20 36.26 36.80 -15.25
CA ILE A 20 34.96 36.38 -14.71
C ILE A 20 34.62 35.05 -15.37
N LEU A 21 35.05 33.94 -14.76
CA LEU A 21 34.51 32.61 -15.06
C LEU A 21 33.13 32.51 -14.40
N SER A 22 32.10 32.75 -15.19
CA SER A 22 30.72 32.41 -14.86
C SER A 22 30.61 30.88 -14.77
N VAL A 23 30.80 30.32 -13.58
CA VAL A 23 30.54 28.91 -13.32
C VAL A 23 29.02 28.73 -13.29
N THR A 24 28.45 28.35 -14.43
CA THR A 24 27.09 27.82 -14.51
C THR A 24 27.07 26.46 -13.82
N THR A 25 26.68 26.44 -12.55
CA THR A 25 26.40 25.20 -11.82
C THR A 25 25.16 24.55 -12.43
N PHE A 26 25.34 23.52 -13.24
CA PHE A 26 24.27 22.63 -13.65
C PHE A 26 23.71 21.94 -12.40
N GLY A 27 22.47 22.28 -12.03
CA GLY A 27 21.74 21.61 -10.96
C GLY A 27 21.40 20.20 -11.38
N TYR A 28 22.28 19.24 -11.11
CA TYR A 28 21.94 17.83 -11.15
C TYR A 28 20.97 17.55 -10.01
N ASN A 29 19.68 17.50 -10.32
CA ASN A 29 18.67 16.93 -9.42
C ASN A 29 18.92 15.43 -9.34
N LEU A 30 19.87 15.03 -8.49
CA LEU A 30 20.03 13.63 -8.10
C LEU A 30 18.73 13.17 -7.45
N PRO A 31 18.21 11.98 -7.80
CA PRO A 31 17.03 11.43 -7.14
C PRO A 31 17.31 11.38 -5.64
N THR A 32 16.42 12.00 -4.87
CA THR A 32 16.46 12.02 -3.41
C THR A 32 16.46 10.58 -2.93
N ALA A 33 17.63 10.03 -2.61
CA ALA A 33 17.73 8.73 -1.97
C ALA A 33 16.84 8.78 -0.72
N ALA A 34 15.99 7.78 -0.54
CA ALA A 34 15.11 7.68 0.61
C ALA A 34 15.97 7.77 1.89
N GLN A 35 16.02 8.95 2.50
CA GLN A 35 16.77 9.16 3.71
C GLN A 35 16.09 8.32 4.79
N SER A 36 16.83 7.37 5.35
CA SER A 36 16.40 6.60 6.52
C SER A 36 15.81 7.55 7.55
N GLN A 37 14.64 7.21 8.10
CA GLN A 37 13.94 8.07 9.06
C GLN A 37 14.87 8.40 10.24
N GLN A 38 15.18 9.68 10.41
CA GLN A 38 16.04 10.17 11.48
C GLN A 38 15.17 10.72 12.60
N THR A 39 15.51 10.41 13.85
CA THR A 39 14.83 10.95 15.03
C THR A 39 15.76 11.95 15.71
N ARG A 40 15.28 13.19 15.85
CA ARG A 40 16.01 14.24 16.55
C ARG A 40 15.99 13.98 18.06
N LEU A 41 17.17 13.89 18.66
CA LEU A 41 17.36 13.69 20.10
C LEU A 41 17.37 15.02 20.87
N GLY A 42 17.91 16.08 20.26
CA GLY A 42 17.99 17.42 20.85
C GLY A 42 19.13 18.26 20.28
N ASP A 43 19.43 19.38 20.91
CA ASP A 43 20.56 20.24 20.55
C ASP A 43 21.91 19.61 21.00
N LEU A 44 22.98 19.89 20.27
CA LEU A 44 24.33 19.44 20.63
C LEU A 44 24.83 20.13 21.92
N ARG A 45 25.35 19.34 22.88
CA ARG A 45 25.85 19.81 24.18
C ARG A 45 27.38 19.83 24.24
N VAL A 46 27.97 20.84 23.61
CA VAL A 46 29.43 21.02 23.55
C VAL A 46 30.04 21.37 24.91
N ASP A 47 29.31 22.14 25.71
CA ASP A 47 29.65 22.48 27.10
C ASP A 47 29.93 21.21 27.92
N TRP A 48 29.02 20.24 27.84
CA TRP A 48 29.16 18.97 28.52
C TRP A 48 30.39 18.19 28.03
N PHE A 49 30.61 18.14 26.71
CA PHE A 49 31.73 17.39 26.12
C PHE A 49 33.11 17.93 26.53
N CYS A 50 33.30 19.25 26.54
CA CYS A 50 34.54 19.87 27.01
C CYS A 50 34.71 19.69 28.53
N LEU A 51 33.63 19.83 29.31
CA LEU A 51 33.68 19.71 30.77
C LEU A 51 34.08 18.31 31.23
N GLN A 52 33.62 17.25 30.55
CA GLN A 52 34.04 15.87 30.83
C GLN A 52 35.56 15.65 30.69
N ARG A 53 36.27 16.56 30.01
CA ARG A 53 37.71 16.52 29.79
C ARG A 53 38.48 17.59 30.58
N GLY A 54 37.81 18.30 31.49
CA GLY A 54 38.42 19.36 32.30
C GLY A 54 38.64 20.67 31.55
N TYR A 55 37.90 20.92 30.46
CA TYR A 55 37.98 22.13 29.65
C TYR A 55 36.67 22.94 29.67
N SER A 56 36.75 24.20 29.29
CA SER A 56 35.60 25.06 29.02
C SER A 56 35.26 25.04 27.52
N ALA A 57 33.99 25.20 27.16
CA ALA A 57 33.58 25.32 25.75
C ALA A 57 33.57 26.79 25.32
N TRP A 58 34.10 27.09 24.14
CA TRP A 58 34.09 28.44 23.57
C TRP A 58 33.84 28.40 22.06
N ILE A 59 33.18 29.43 21.54
CA ILE A 59 32.98 29.62 20.10
C ILE A 59 34.22 30.33 19.53
N VAL A 60 34.87 29.70 18.56
CA VAL A 60 36.10 30.18 17.94
C VAL A 60 35.87 30.50 16.45
N ASN A 61 36.89 31.05 15.79
CA ASN A 61 36.86 31.37 14.36
C ASN A 61 35.66 32.26 13.98
N ASN A 62 35.45 33.37 14.70
CA ASN A 62 34.38 34.34 14.43
C ASN A 62 32.98 33.71 14.33
N GLY A 63 32.65 32.75 15.19
CA GLY A 63 31.32 32.13 15.21
C GLY A 63 31.19 30.83 14.43
N GLN A 64 32.23 30.41 13.70
CA GLN A 64 32.15 29.30 12.75
C GLN A 64 32.33 27.91 13.37
N SER A 65 33.01 27.83 14.52
CA SER A 65 33.41 26.54 15.11
C SER A 65 33.35 26.55 16.64
N TRP A 66 33.27 25.37 17.22
CA TRP A 66 33.45 25.16 18.66
C TRP A 66 34.88 24.72 18.95
N GLY A 67 35.42 25.15 20.09
CA GLY A 67 36.67 24.65 20.64
C GLY A 67 36.57 24.46 22.15
N CYS A 68 37.47 23.62 22.69
CA CYS A 68 37.67 23.49 24.12
C CYS A 68 38.87 24.36 24.55
N THR A 69 38.72 25.13 25.62
CA THR A 69 39.74 26.01 26.19
C THR A 69 40.18 25.50 27.57
N ALA A 70 41.46 25.70 27.88
CA ALA A 70 42.01 25.45 29.21
C ALA A 70 41.43 26.46 30.21
N PRO A 71 41.56 26.22 31.54
CA PRO A 71 41.15 27.19 32.55
C PRO A 71 41.81 28.57 32.39
N SER A 72 42.98 28.63 31.75
CA SER A 72 43.67 29.88 31.39
C SER A 72 43.02 30.67 30.25
N GLY A 73 41.99 30.11 29.59
CA GLY A 73 41.36 30.67 28.39
C GLY A 73 42.06 30.32 27.07
N SER A 74 43.21 29.63 27.11
CA SER A 74 43.94 29.22 25.91
C SER A 74 43.18 28.12 25.14
N LEU A 75 43.07 28.25 23.82
CA LEU A 75 42.48 27.23 22.95
C LEU A 75 43.33 25.95 22.98
N VAL A 76 42.71 24.82 23.32
CA VAL A 76 43.38 23.50 23.35
C VAL A 76 43.18 22.79 22.01
N PHE A 77 41.93 22.69 21.55
CA PHE A 77 41.60 22.11 20.25
C PHE A 77 40.24 22.60 19.74
N VAL A 78 40.08 22.57 18.41
CA VAL A 78 38.82 22.84 17.70
C VAL A 78 38.10 21.51 17.48
N LEU A 79 36.79 21.49 17.73
CA LEU A 79 35.98 20.28 17.61
C LEU A 79 35.69 19.93 16.15
N THR A 80 35.78 18.64 15.84
CA THR A 80 35.48 18.05 14.54
C THR A 80 34.10 17.37 14.55
N GLN A 81 33.65 16.92 13.38
CA GLN A 81 32.44 16.07 13.26
C GLN A 81 32.51 14.83 14.16
N LEU A 82 33.69 14.22 14.29
CA LEU A 82 33.88 13.03 15.13
C LEU A 82 33.64 13.37 16.61
N ASP A 83 34.13 14.53 17.06
CA ASP A 83 33.92 15.02 18.42
C ASP A 83 32.45 15.34 18.68
N PHE A 84 31.76 15.93 17.71
CA PHE A 84 30.32 16.20 17.82
C PHE A 84 29.50 14.91 17.91
N ASN A 85 29.85 13.88 17.11
CA ASN A 85 29.21 12.57 17.24
C ASN A 85 29.46 11.97 18.63
N ALA A 86 30.71 12.02 19.13
CA ALA A 86 31.05 11.54 20.47
C ALA A 86 30.31 12.31 21.57
N ALA A 87 30.12 13.63 21.40
CA ALA A 87 29.31 14.44 22.31
C ALA A 87 27.83 14.00 22.31
N CYS A 88 27.22 13.77 21.14
CA CYS A 88 25.86 13.23 21.04
C CYS A 88 25.75 11.85 21.70
N GLN A 89 26.68 10.95 21.41
CA GLN A 89 26.68 9.59 21.94
C GLN A 89 26.80 9.57 23.47
N GLY A 90 27.72 10.38 24.01
CA GLY A 90 27.93 10.49 25.44
C GLY A 90 26.77 11.15 26.18
N PHE A 91 26.28 12.30 25.67
CA PHE A 91 25.23 13.06 26.34
C PHE A 91 23.89 12.32 26.37
N PHE A 92 23.47 11.73 25.24
CA PHE A 92 22.21 10.99 25.13
C PHE A 92 22.33 9.51 25.53
N LYS A 93 23.51 9.05 25.92
CA LYS A 93 23.81 7.64 26.25
C LYS A 93 23.35 6.67 25.15
N ASN A 94 23.54 7.06 23.89
CA ASN A 94 23.13 6.29 22.72
C ASN A 94 24.31 6.14 21.74
N PRO A 95 24.90 4.94 21.57
CA PRO A 95 26.09 4.75 20.73
C PRO A 95 25.83 4.99 19.23
N SER A 96 24.57 4.97 18.79
CA SER A 96 24.16 5.24 17.41
C SER A 96 23.82 6.71 17.18
N ALA A 97 23.91 7.58 18.20
CA ALA A 97 23.68 9.00 18.01
C ALA A 97 24.80 9.64 17.18
N TYR A 98 24.45 10.67 16.40
CA TYR A 98 25.38 11.44 15.60
C TYR A 98 24.92 12.90 15.49
N ALA A 99 25.85 13.79 15.20
CA ALA A 99 25.59 15.22 15.06
C ALA A 99 25.32 15.58 13.59
N VAL A 100 24.35 16.47 13.38
CA VAL A 100 24.02 17.03 12.07
C VAL A 100 23.95 18.54 12.20
N ARG A 101 24.48 19.26 11.21
CA ARG A 101 24.26 20.69 11.09
C ARG A 101 22.93 20.92 10.35
N ASP A 102 21.85 21.12 11.10
CA ASP A 102 20.47 21.14 10.59
C ASP A 102 19.81 22.52 10.64
N ARG A 103 20.49 23.52 11.19
CA ARG A 103 20.02 24.91 11.24
C ARG A 103 20.92 25.84 10.43
N THR A 104 20.39 27.03 10.17
CA THR A 104 21.13 28.15 9.59
C THR A 104 21.01 29.34 10.53
N SER A 105 22.08 29.65 11.26
CA SER A 105 22.17 30.78 12.19
C SER A 105 23.27 31.74 11.76
N ALA A 106 23.21 32.98 12.25
CA ALA A 106 24.31 33.95 12.17
C ALA A 106 25.57 33.48 12.92
N VAL A 107 25.44 32.47 13.80
CA VAL A 107 26.53 31.82 14.51
C VAL A 107 26.53 30.32 14.16
N PRO A 108 27.22 29.90 13.08
CA PRO A 108 27.16 28.52 12.57
C PRO A 108 27.63 27.45 13.55
N ALA A 109 28.37 27.83 14.60
CA ALA A 109 28.68 26.94 15.71
C ALA A 109 27.42 26.45 16.45
N LEU A 110 26.31 27.18 16.44
CA LEU A 110 25.07 26.82 17.14
C LEU A 110 24.12 25.93 16.33
N ASP A 111 24.49 25.61 15.09
CA ASP A 111 23.59 24.95 14.13
C ASP A 111 23.57 23.42 14.22
N TRP A 112 24.08 22.85 15.31
CA TRP A 112 24.25 21.41 15.47
C TRP A 112 23.17 20.79 16.36
N SER A 113 22.53 19.75 15.84
CA SER A 113 21.58 18.91 16.57
C SER A 113 22.04 17.44 16.57
N CYS A 114 21.62 16.69 17.57
CA CYS A 114 21.88 15.26 17.68
C CYS A 114 20.70 14.46 17.14
N TYR A 115 21.00 13.40 16.38
CA TYR A 115 20.05 12.49 15.77
C TYR A 115 20.40 11.05 16.06
N VAL A 116 19.42 10.16 15.90
CA VAL A 116 19.63 8.71 15.79
C VAL A 116 18.89 8.21 14.55
N LEU A 117 19.47 7.21 13.87
CA LEU A 117 18.76 6.49 12.82
C LEU A 117 17.67 5.65 13.48
N SER A 118 16.40 5.88 13.15
CA SER A 118 15.36 4.94 13.52
C SER A 118 15.68 3.62 12.81
N PRO A 119 15.67 2.47 13.53
CA PRO A 119 15.63 1.19 12.84
C PRO A 119 14.46 1.23 11.86
N PRO A 120 14.58 0.66 10.65
CA PRO A 120 13.43 0.53 9.79
C PRO A 120 12.33 -0.12 10.61
N THR A 121 11.19 0.57 10.77
CA THR A 121 10.02 0.01 11.44
C THR A 121 9.80 -1.37 10.84
N PRO A 122 9.83 -2.47 11.63
CA PRO A 122 9.65 -3.79 11.08
C PRO A 122 8.34 -3.76 10.30
N THR A 123 8.42 -4.05 9.00
CA THR A 123 7.23 -4.08 8.15
C THR A 123 6.26 -5.04 8.85
N PRO A 124 5.07 -4.57 9.27
CA PRO A 124 4.12 -5.45 9.94
C PRO A 124 3.91 -6.65 9.04
N LEU A 125 4.13 -7.84 9.59
CA LEU A 125 3.82 -9.08 8.88
C LEU A 125 2.35 -8.97 8.45
N PRO A 126 2.00 -9.24 7.18
CA PRO A 126 0.60 -9.17 6.77
C PRO A 126 -0.20 -10.12 7.66
N SER A 127 -1.08 -9.54 8.47
CA SER A 127 -2.06 -10.32 9.22
C SER A 127 -2.90 -11.11 8.23
N PRO A 128 -3.24 -12.38 8.51
CA PRO A 128 -4.11 -13.15 7.64
C PRO A 128 -5.40 -12.37 7.41
N VAL A 129 -5.66 -12.02 6.15
CA VAL A 129 -6.91 -11.39 5.76
C VAL A 129 -7.95 -12.49 5.77
N THR A 130 -8.98 -12.28 6.58
CA THR A 130 -10.12 -13.19 6.62
C THR A 130 -11.16 -12.64 5.65
N GLU A 131 -11.51 -13.41 4.62
CA GLU A 131 -12.55 -13.03 3.67
C GLU A 131 -13.79 -13.92 3.86
N PRO A 132 -15.00 -13.34 3.79
CA PRO A 132 -16.23 -14.13 3.85
C PRO A 132 -16.39 -14.93 2.55
N SER A 133 -16.40 -16.25 2.64
CA SER A 133 -16.73 -17.15 1.53
C SER A 133 -18.18 -17.60 1.64
N ARG A 134 -18.95 -17.40 0.57
CA ARG A 134 -20.38 -17.72 0.53
C ARG A 134 -20.60 -19.23 0.41
N LEU A 135 -21.30 -19.81 1.37
CA LEU A 135 -21.70 -21.22 1.37
C LEU A 135 -23.03 -21.46 0.63
N GLY A 136 -23.94 -20.48 0.64
CA GLY A 136 -25.21 -20.50 -0.09
C GLY A 136 -26.40 -20.05 0.75
N GLU A 137 -27.58 -20.60 0.48
CA GLU A 137 -28.87 -20.19 1.10
C GLU A 137 -29.19 -21.02 2.36
N PHE A 138 -30.12 -20.54 3.17
CA PHE A 138 -30.52 -21.14 4.46
C PHE A 138 -31.83 -21.95 4.34
N GLN A 139 -32.03 -22.95 5.21
CA GLN A 139 -33.23 -23.81 5.23
C GLN A 139 -34.05 -23.58 6.52
N VAL A 140 -34.93 -22.58 6.52
CA VAL A 140 -35.75 -22.23 7.71
C VAL A 140 -36.77 -23.31 8.05
N GLU A 141 -37.35 -23.91 7.02
CA GLU A 141 -38.37 -24.95 7.11
C GLU A 141 -37.87 -26.13 7.93
N TRP A 142 -36.66 -26.61 7.61
CA TRP A 142 -36.05 -27.69 8.36
C TRP A 142 -35.84 -27.33 9.85
N TYR A 143 -35.34 -26.13 10.13
CA TYR A 143 -35.02 -25.69 11.49
C TYR A 143 -36.25 -25.59 12.40
N CYS A 144 -37.36 -25.04 11.90
CA CYS A 144 -38.60 -25.01 12.68
C CYS A 144 -39.23 -26.40 12.78
N ASN A 145 -39.21 -27.20 11.70
CA ASN A 145 -39.79 -28.55 11.68
C ASN A 145 -39.08 -29.50 12.66
N GLU A 146 -37.75 -29.40 12.80
CA GLU A 146 -36.98 -30.18 13.79
C GLU A 146 -37.46 -29.94 15.24
N ARG A 147 -38.10 -28.79 15.49
CA ARG A 147 -38.65 -28.39 16.78
C ARG A 147 -40.17 -28.64 16.89
N GLY A 148 -40.76 -29.32 15.89
CA GLY A 148 -42.21 -29.54 15.82
C GLY A 148 -43.01 -28.26 15.53
N LEU A 149 -42.39 -27.23 14.96
CA LEU A 149 -43.00 -25.95 14.63
C LEU A 149 -43.15 -25.81 13.11
N GLY A 150 -44.15 -25.05 12.67
CA GLY A 150 -44.29 -24.61 11.29
C GLY A 150 -43.50 -23.34 11.02
N VAL A 151 -43.49 -22.89 9.76
CA VAL A 151 -42.83 -21.65 9.34
C VAL A 151 -43.83 -20.66 8.78
N ARG A 152 -43.62 -19.37 9.07
CA ARG A 152 -44.37 -18.27 8.44
C ARG A 152 -43.49 -17.06 8.25
N VAL A 153 -43.67 -16.37 7.12
CA VAL A 153 -43.11 -15.03 6.93
C VAL A 153 -44.06 -14.00 7.53
N ILE A 154 -43.55 -13.10 8.36
CA ILE A 154 -44.32 -12.06 9.07
C ILE A 154 -43.79 -10.66 8.72
N ASN A 155 -44.36 -9.62 9.35
CA ASN A 155 -43.91 -8.22 9.21
C ASN A 155 -43.77 -7.77 7.76
N ASN A 156 -44.83 -7.92 6.96
CA ASN A 156 -44.86 -7.56 5.54
C ASN A 156 -43.76 -8.25 4.71
N GLN A 157 -43.57 -9.56 4.92
CA GLN A 157 -42.57 -10.38 4.22
C GLN A 157 -41.11 -10.07 4.60
N ALA A 158 -40.88 -9.36 5.71
CA ALA A 158 -39.54 -8.97 6.12
C ALA A 158 -38.81 -10.03 6.95
N ASP A 159 -39.55 -10.79 7.77
CA ASP A 159 -38.97 -11.64 8.81
C ASP A 159 -39.54 -13.06 8.76
N TRP A 160 -38.70 -14.04 9.12
CA TRP A 160 -39.13 -15.42 9.32
C TRP A 160 -39.53 -15.65 10.77
N ALA A 161 -40.57 -16.45 10.99
CA ALA A 161 -41.01 -16.87 12.31
C ALA A 161 -41.31 -18.38 12.34
N CYS A 162 -40.93 -19.04 13.43
CA CYS A 162 -41.45 -20.36 13.75
C CYS A 162 -42.81 -20.20 14.44
N ILE A 163 -43.81 -20.96 13.99
CA ILE A 163 -45.19 -20.91 14.48
C ILE A 163 -45.59 -22.25 15.08
N ASN A 164 -46.50 -22.24 16.06
CA ASN A 164 -47.12 -23.47 16.52
C ASN A 164 -48.08 -23.99 15.45
N SER A 165 -47.82 -25.18 14.92
CA SER A 165 -48.57 -25.76 13.79
C SER A 165 -50.05 -25.98 14.09
N SER A 166 -50.43 -26.17 15.36
CA SER A 166 -51.82 -26.42 15.77
C SER A 166 -52.62 -25.13 15.98
N THR A 167 -51.98 -24.05 16.43
CA THR A 167 -52.67 -22.79 16.77
C THR A 167 -52.40 -21.64 15.79
N ASN A 168 -51.45 -21.82 14.86
CA ASN A 168 -50.95 -20.78 13.96
C ASN A 168 -50.41 -19.51 14.66
N GLN A 169 -50.12 -19.58 15.96
CA GLN A 169 -49.53 -18.49 16.72
C GLN A 169 -48.01 -18.47 16.53
N VAL A 170 -47.41 -17.27 16.52
CA VAL A 170 -45.95 -17.10 16.48
C VAL A 170 -45.36 -17.63 17.78
N SER A 171 -44.47 -18.61 17.68
CA SER A 171 -43.68 -19.06 18.83
C SER A 171 -42.52 -18.09 19.05
N PHE A 172 -41.75 -17.80 18.00
CA PHE A 172 -40.69 -16.78 18.01
C PHE A 172 -40.32 -16.36 16.58
N VAL A 173 -39.72 -15.18 16.46
CA VAL A 173 -39.17 -14.64 15.20
C VAL A 173 -37.70 -15.03 15.12
N LEU A 174 -37.23 -15.50 13.98
CA LEU A 174 -35.82 -15.85 13.79
C LEU A 174 -34.96 -14.59 13.75
N GLY A 175 -33.95 -14.54 14.59
CA GLY A 175 -32.93 -13.50 14.60
C GLY A 175 -31.57 -14.01 14.11
N GLN A 176 -30.56 -13.16 14.23
CA GLN A 176 -29.19 -13.44 13.78
C GLN A 176 -28.62 -14.75 14.36
N ASN A 177 -28.92 -15.06 15.62
CA ASN A 177 -28.41 -16.26 16.28
C ASN A 177 -29.04 -17.53 15.69
N GLU A 178 -30.36 -17.53 15.47
CA GLU A 178 -31.06 -18.64 14.85
C GLU A 178 -30.59 -18.84 13.41
N PHE A 179 -30.40 -17.75 12.64
CA PHE A 179 -29.84 -17.85 11.29
C PHE A 179 -28.41 -18.39 11.28
N ASN A 180 -27.55 -17.99 12.22
CA ASN A 180 -26.22 -18.57 12.37
C ASN A 180 -26.29 -20.07 12.64
N ASP A 181 -27.19 -20.50 13.53
CA ASP A 181 -27.37 -21.92 13.85
C ASP A 181 -27.92 -22.72 12.67
N ILE A 182 -28.82 -22.14 11.88
CA ILE A 182 -29.26 -22.73 10.61
C ILE A 182 -28.05 -22.93 9.71
N CYS A 183 -27.24 -21.89 9.48
CA CYS A 183 -26.06 -22.00 8.62
C CYS A 183 -25.07 -23.07 9.10
N ARG A 184 -24.82 -23.17 10.41
CA ARG A 184 -23.94 -24.20 10.98
C ARG A 184 -24.46 -25.61 10.74
N ARG A 185 -25.77 -25.82 10.90
CA ARG A 185 -26.40 -27.14 10.72
C ARG A 185 -26.53 -27.51 9.24
N THR A 186 -26.98 -26.59 8.39
CA THR A 186 -27.14 -26.80 6.94
C THR A 186 -25.83 -27.19 6.27
N TYR A 187 -24.72 -26.56 6.66
CA TYR A 187 -23.41 -26.76 6.03
C TYR A 187 -22.45 -27.63 6.85
N GLY A 188 -22.88 -28.14 8.01
CA GLY A 188 -22.03 -28.94 8.91
C GLY A 188 -20.76 -28.21 9.37
N ASN A 189 -20.78 -26.88 9.40
CA ASN A 189 -19.60 -26.05 9.69
C ASN A 189 -19.83 -25.17 10.93
N PRO A 190 -19.12 -25.40 12.04
CA PRO A 190 -19.33 -24.64 13.28
C PRO A 190 -18.97 -23.16 13.17
N ARG A 191 -18.17 -22.78 12.16
CA ARG A 191 -17.77 -21.39 11.86
C ARG A 191 -18.71 -20.71 10.87
N ALA A 192 -19.73 -21.40 10.35
CA ALA A 192 -20.68 -20.77 9.46
C ALA A 192 -21.55 -19.75 10.21
N TYR A 193 -21.90 -18.67 9.52
CA TYR A 193 -22.74 -17.60 10.04
C TYR A 193 -23.61 -17.04 8.90
N ALA A 194 -24.67 -16.34 9.27
CA ALA A 194 -25.59 -15.72 8.33
C ALA A 194 -25.29 -14.24 8.13
N LEU A 195 -25.44 -13.75 6.91
CA LEU A 195 -25.44 -12.33 6.58
C LEU A 195 -26.69 -11.99 5.77
N ARG A 196 -27.25 -10.80 6.01
CA ARG A 196 -28.36 -10.27 5.23
C ARG A 196 -27.84 -9.31 4.16
N ASP A 197 -27.37 -9.85 3.06
CA ASP A 197 -26.60 -9.12 2.04
C ASP A 197 -27.17 -9.22 0.63
N GLN A 198 -28.24 -9.99 0.45
CA GLN A 198 -28.91 -10.10 -0.85
C GLN A 198 -30.01 -9.06 -1.02
N ASN A 199 -30.41 -8.85 -2.28
CA ASN A 199 -31.49 -7.94 -2.66
C ASN A 199 -32.59 -8.69 -3.42
N LYS A 200 -33.29 -9.59 -2.74
CA LYS A 200 -34.42 -10.33 -3.31
C LYS A 200 -35.73 -9.55 -3.15
N PRO A 201 -36.76 -9.81 -4.00
CA PRO A 201 -38.05 -9.15 -3.92
C PRO A 201 -38.77 -9.30 -2.57
N GLN A 202 -38.51 -10.40 -1.87
CA GLN A 202 -39.07 -10.69 -0.54
C GLN A 202 -37.96 -10.54 0.51
N PRO A 203 -37.99 -9.52 1.40
CA PRO A 203 -36.85 -9.21 2.25
C PRO A 203 -36.48 -10.30 3.28
N ALA A 204 -37.40 -11.20 3.59
CA ALA A 204 -37.13 -12.39 4.41
C ALA A 204 -36.12 -13.34 3.74
N TYR A 205 -35.98 -13.32 2.42
CA TYR A 205 -35.06 -14.18 1.67
C TYR A 205 -33.70 -13.54 1.42
N ASN A 206 -33.40 -12.40 2.07
CA ASN A 206 -32.15 -11.68 1.84
C ASN A 206 -30.95 -12.23 2.60
N TRP A 207 -31.07 -13.40 3.22
CA TRP A 207 -30.00 -13.99 4.03
C TRP A 207 -29.18 -15.02 3.24
N SER A 208 -27.90 -15.10 3.53
CA SER A 208 -26.98 -16.09 2.98
C SER A 208 -26.02 -16.58 4.06
N CYS A 209 -25.56 -17.82 3.92
CA CYS A 209 -24.59 -18.43 4.80
C CYS A 209 -23.17 -18.18 4.29
N TYR A 210 -22.27 -17.87 5.22
CA TYR A 210 -20.88 -17.55 4.99
C TYR A 210 -19.98 -18.33 5.94
N VAL A 211 -18.71 -18.49 5.55
CA VAL A 211 -17.63 -18.88 6.44
C VAL A 211 -16.43 -17.97 6.20
N ASP A 212 -15.75 -17.62 7.28
CA ASP A 212 -14.48 -16.95 7.25
C ASP A 212 -13.39 -17.89 6.71
N VAL A 213 -12.94 -17.66 5.48
CA VAL A 213 -11.76 -18.33 4.95
C VAL A 213 -10.53 -17.49 5.26
N VAL A 214 -9.53 -18.12 5.88
CA VAL A 214 -8.22 -17.52 6.03
C VAL A 214 -7.57 -17.55 4.66
N VAL A 215 -7.65 -16.44 3.94
CA VAL A 215 -6.85 -16.26 2.74
C VAL A 215 -5.46 -15.99 3.25
N THR A 216 -4.68 -17.07 3.39
CA THR A 216 -3.24 -16.93 3.55
C THR A 216 -2.83 -16.20 2.29
N ALA A 217 -2.45 -14.94 2.40
CA ALA A 217 -1.85 -14.22 1.28
C ALA A 217 -0.69 -15.11 0.85
N THR A 218 -0.88 -15.88 -0.22
CA THR A 218 0.20 -16.60 -0.86
C THR A 218 1.20 -15.51 -1.11
N ARG A 219 2.32 -15.53 -0.37
CA ARG A 219 3.39 -14.56 -0.59
C ARG A 219 3.62 -14.65 -2.08
N THR A 220 3.23 -13.61 -2.82
CA THR A 220 3.81 -13.37 -4.13
C THR A 220 5.30 -13.51 -3.86
N PRO A 221 5.99 -14.48 -4.49
CA PRO A 221 7.38 -14.71 -4.21
C PRO A 221 8.05 -13.36 -4.24
N PHE A 222 8.74 -13.05 -3.14
CA PHE A 222 9.49 -11.83 -2.94
C PHE A 222 10.13 -11.50 -4.30
N PRO A 223 9.83 -10.34 -4.92
CA PRO A 223 10.38 -10.06 -6.23
C PRO A 223 11.89 -10.09 -6.05
N THR A 224 12.51 -11.17 -6.53
CA THR A 224 13.87 -11.12 -7.04
C THR A 224 13.94 -9.81 -7.81
N PRO A 225 14.94 -8.94 -7.59
CA PRO A 225 15.04 -7.69 -8.32
C PRO A 225 15.03 -8.05 -9.81
N ILE A 226 13.86 -7.92 -10.45
CA ILE A 226 13.68 -8.09 -11.87
C ILE A 226 14.14 -6.75 -12.43
N PRO A 227 15.27 -6.69 -13.13
CA PRO A 227 15.49 -5.59 -14.03
C PRO A 227 14.39 -5.66 -15.08
N THR A 228 13.85 -4.51 -15.46
CA THR A 228 13.00 -4.26 -16.65
C THR A 228 11.51 -4.08 -16.34
N ALA A 229 11.05 -2.87 -16.68
CA ALA A 229 9.69 -2.35 -16.70
C ALA A 229 8.58 -3.42 -16.83
N ILE A 230 7.60 -3.37 -15.92
CA ILE A 230 6.30 -4.01 -16.15
C ILE A 230 5.76 -3.41 -17.45
N PRO A 231 5.51 -4.21 -18.51
CA PRO A 231 4.91 -3.68 -19.72
C PRO A 231 3.54 -3.12 -19.36
N GLN A 232 3.32 -1.84 -19.65
CA GLN A 232 2.04 -1.20 -19.38
C GLN A 232 0.96 -1.89 -20.22
N LEU A 233 0.01 -2.54 -19.55
CA LEU A 233 -1.13 -3.14 -20.22
C LEU A 233 -2.04 -2.04 -20.75
N THR A 234 -2.20 -1.97 -22.06
CA THR A 234 -3.13 -1.06 -22.72
C THR A 234 -4.48 -1.76 -22.89
N ARG A 235 -5.56 -1.16 -22.38
CA ARG A 235 -6.91 -1.69 -22.53
C ARG A 235 -7.37 -1.57 -23.98
N LEU A 236 -7.76 -2.69 -24.58
CA LEU A 236 -8.30 -2.76 -25.94
C LEU A 236 -9.83 -2.58 -25.96
N GLY A 237 -10.52 -3.09 -24.93
CA GLY A 237 -11.97 -2.97 -24.75
C GLY A 237 -12.65 -4.28 -24.34
N GLU A 238 -13.89 -4.50 -24.76
CA GLU A 238 -14.70 -5.68 -24.38
C GLU A 238 -14.54 -6.81 -25.43
N PHE A 239 -14.68 -8.07 -25.01
CA PHE A 239 -14.58 -9.26 -25.88
C PHE A 239 -15.96 -9.64 -26.44
N GLN A 240 -16.00 -10.18 -27.66
CA GLN A 240 -17.23 -10.51 -28.40
C GLN A 240 -17.57 -12.00 -28.30
N VAL A 241 -18.28 -12.41 -27.24
CA VAL A 241 -18.61 -13.83 -26.97
C VAL A 241 -19.58 -14.39 -28.00
N GLU A 242 -20.56 -13.58 -28.40
CA GLU A 242 -21.60 -13.90 -29.36
C GLU A 242 -21.00 -14.34 -30.68
N TRP A 243 -19.99 -13.61 -31.16
CA TRP A 243 -19.29 -13.97 -32.38
C TRP A 243 -18.52 -15.29 -32.25
N TYR A 244 -17.82 -15.51 -31.13
CA TYR A 244 -17.03 -16.73 -30.90
C TYR A 244 -17.86 -18.01 -30.88
N CYS A 245 -19.03 -17.99 -30.22
CA CYS A 245 -19.94 -19.12 -30.24
C CYS A 245 -20.63 -19.26 -31.60
N ASN A 246 -21.02 -18.15 -32.24
CA ASN A 246 -21.70 -18.18 -33.53
C ASN A 246 -20.83 -18.74 -34.67
N GLU A 247 -19.51 -18.47 -34.68
CA GLU A 247 -18.58 -19.09 -35.64
C GLU A 247 -18.58 -20.63 -35.59
N ARG A 248 -18.98 -21.20 -34.46
CA ARG A 248 -19.06 -22.66 -34.24
C ARG A 248 -20.48 -23.20 -34.43
N GLY A 249 -21.41 -22.35 -34.87
CA GLY A 249 -22.83 -22.70 -34.98
C GLY A 249 -23.52 -22.84 -33.62
N TRP A 250 -23.01 -22.18 -32.58
CA TRP A 250 -23.58 -22.21 -31.23
C TRP A 250 -24.27 -20.90 -30.86
N GLY A 251 -25.30 -20.99 -30.02
CA GLY A 251 -25.88 -19.86 -29.31
C GLY A 251 -25.04 -19.44 -28.11
N VAL A 252 -25.47 -18.39 -27.42
CA VAL A 252 -24.83 -17.89 -26.18
C VAL A 252 -25.85 -17.78 -25.08
N LYS A 253 -25.43 -18.14 -23.86
CA LYS A 253 -26.23 -17.98 -22.66
C LYS A 253 -25.35 -17.68 -21.45
N LEU A 254 -25.88 -16.88 -20.53
CA LEU A 254 -25.32 -16.71 -19.20
C LEU A 254 -25.79 -17.84 -18.28
N ILE A 255 -24.85 -18.44 -17.54
CA ILE A 255 -25.13 -19.52 -16.60
C ILE A 255 -24.62 -19.15 -15.19
N ASN A 256 -24.90 -20.02 -14.22
CA ASN A 256 -24.43 -19.86 -12.83
C ASN A 256 -24.84 -18.52 -12.19
N ASN A 257 -26.10 -18.09 -12.40
CA ASN A 257 -26.62 -16.79 -11.96
C ASN A 257 -25.85 -15.60 -12.59
N ASP A 258 -25.71 -15.63 -13.92
CA ASP A 258 -25.07 -14.58 -14.72
C ASP A 258 -23.58 -14.33 -14.40
N SER A 259 -22.89 -15.33 -13.82
CA SER A 259 -21.47 -15.24 -13.53
C SER A 259 -20.58 -15.69 -14.67
N ASP A 260 -21.06 -16.62 -15.51
CA ASP A 260 -20.24 -17.26 -16.54
C ASP A 260 -20.92 -17.24 -17.91
N TRP A 261 -20.10 -17.09 -18.94
CA TRP A 261 -20.51 -17.24 -20.32
C TRP A 261 -20.48 -18.70 -20.75
N ALA A 262 -21.49 -19.15 -21.47
CA ALA A 262 -21.52 -20.46 -22.08
C ALA A 262 -22.01 -20.40 -23.52
N CYS A 263 -21.43 -21.23 -24.38
CA CYS A 263 -22.00 -21.53 -25.69
C CYS A 263 -23.07 -22.62 -25.55
N THR A 264 -24.17 -22.50 -26.32
CA THR A 264 -25.30 -23.41 -26.29
C THR A 264 -25.61 -24.00 -27.67
N ASP A 265 -26.24 -25.16 -27.71
CA ASP A 265 -26.79 -25.70 -28.95
C ASP A 265 -28.02 -24.87 -29.34
N PRO A 266 -28.06 -24.26 -30.54
CA PRO A 266 -29.16 -23.38 -30.95
C PRO A 266 -30.50 -24.11 -31.07
N LYS A 267 -30.53 -25.45 -31.24
CA LYS A 267 -31.77 -26.23 -31.39
C LYS A 267 -32.38 -26.61 -30.04
N THR A 268 -31.53 -26.95 -29.07
CA THR A 268 -31.96 -27.51 -27.78
C THR A 268 -31.78 -26.52 -26.63
N ASN A 269 -31.07 -25.42 -26.85
CA ASN A 269 -30.61 -24.46 -25.84
C ASN A 269 -29.80 -25.10 -24.70
N ALA A 270 -29.28 -26.31 -24.90
CA ALA A 270 -28.43 -27.00 -23.95
C ALA A 270 -27.03 -26.39 -23.93
N THR A 271 -26.41 -26.31 -22.76
CA THR A 271 -25.02 -25.84 -22.63
C THR A 271 -24.06 -26.84 -23.28
N VAL A 272 -23.33 -26.37 -24.29
CA VAL A 272 -22.31 -27.17 -25.00
C VAL A 272 -20.95 -26.96 -24.34
N GLN A 273 -20.60 -25.72 -24.00
CA GLN A 273 -19.32 -25.38 -23.38
C GLN A 273 -19.45 -24.15 -22.47
N VAL A 274 -18.93 -24.24 -21.26
CA VAL A 274 -18.70 -23.07 -20.39
C VAL A 274 -17.35 -22.46 -20.76
N LEU A 275 -17.33 -21.15 -21.03
CA LEU A 275 -16.13 -20.47 -21.50
C LEU A 275 -15.14 -20.22 -20.35
N SER A 276 -13.90 -20.62 -20.58
CA SER A 276 -12.78 -20.46 -19.66
C SER A 276 -11.99 -19.18 -19.97
N LYS A 277 -11.04 -18.86 -19.08
CA LYS A 277 -10.03 -17.82 -19.32
C LYS A 277 -9.32 -17.97 -20.66
N ALA A 278 -8.95 -19.20 -21.04
CA ALA A 278 -8.25 -19.48 -22.29
C ALA A 278 -9.13 -19.21 -23.52
N ASP A 279 -10.44 -19.47 -23.40
CA ASP A 279 -11.41 -19.08 -24.44
C ASP A 279 -11.47 -17.56 -24.55
N PHE A 280 -11.56 -16.83 -23.43
CA PHE A 280 -11.57 -15.36 -23.44
C PHE A 280 -10.28 -14.75 -24.04
N ASP A 281 -9.11 -15.34 -23.77
CA ASP A 281 -7.86 -14.93 -24.41
C ASP A 281 -7.91 -15.13 -25.92
N THR A 282 -8.45 -16.26 -26.37
CA THR A 282 -8.63 -16.55 -27.80
C THR A 282 -9.58 -15.55 -28.45
N ILE A 283 -10.66 -15.18 -27.76
CA ILE A 283 -11.61 -14.16 -28.22
C ILE A 283 -10.89 -12.82 -28.34
N CYS A 284 -10.16 -12.37 -27.31
CA CYS A 284 -9.43 -11.11 -27.33
C CYS A 284 -8.43 -11.02 -28.49
N LYS A 285 -7.66 -12.09 -28.73
CA LYS A 285 -6.69 -12.15 -29.84
C LYS A 285 -7.36 -11.99 -31.20
N ARG A 286 -8.52 -12.62 -31.38
CA ARG A 286 -9.29 -12.51 -32.63
C ARG A 286 -9.99 -11.17 -32.77
N THR A 287 -10.72 -10.72 -31.75
CA THR A 287 -11.48 -9.46 -31.77
C THR A 287 -10.61 -8.26 -32.11
N TYR A 288 -9.38 -8.21 -31.59
CA TYR A 288 -8.46 -7.09 -31.79
C TYR A 288 -7.33 -7.36 -32.79
N ASN A 289 -7.31 -8.54 -33.41
CA ASN A 289 -6.24 -9.01 -34.30
C ASN A 289 -4.84 -8.77 -33.68
N ASP A 290 -4.69 -9.08 -32.39
CA ASP A 290 -3.47 -8.88 -31.63
C ASP A 290 -3.09 -10.18 -30.91
N PRO A 291 -2.01 -10.88 -31.32
CA PRO A 291 -1.62 -12.15 -30.72
C PRO A 291 -1.17 -12.02 -29.26
N ALA A 292 -0.82 -10.81 -28.81
CA ALA A 292 -0.47 -10.50 -27.42
C ALA A 292 -1.70 -10.11 -26.58
N ALA A 293 -2.90 -10.03 -27.16
CA ALA A 293 -4.09 -9.70 -26.40
C ALA A 293 -4.45 -10.81 -25.40
N VAL A 294 -4.84 -10.38 -24.19
CA VAL A 294 -5.28 -11.24 -23.09
C VAL A 294 -6.54 -10.67 -22.45
N ALA A 295 -7.43 -11.54 -21.99
CA ALA A 295 -8.57 -11.20 -21.18
C ALA A 295 -8.14 -11.00 -19.72
N ILE A 296 -8.67 -10.00 -19.03
CA ILE A 296 -8.46 -9.75 -17.61
C ILE A 296 -9.83 -9.46 -16.98
N LYS A 297 -10.09 -9.99 -15.79
CA LYS A 297 -11.32 -9.72 -15.03
C LYS A 297 -11.08 -8.55 -14.09
N ASP A 298 -11.45 -7.35 -14.50
CA ASP A 298 -11.08 -6.09 -13.84
C ASP A 298 -12.26 -5.15 -13.56
N GLN A 299 -13.46 -5.43 -14.09
CA GLN A 299 -14.63 -4.58 -13.90
C GLN A 299 -15.57 -5.09 -12.79
N ARG A 300 -16.53 -4.24 -12.42
CA ARG A 300 -17.63 -4.53 -11.49
C ARG A 300 -18.97 -4.12 -12.11
N LYS A 301 -19.45 -4.90 -13.08
CA LYS A 301 -20.78 -4.77 -13.69
C LYS A 301 -21.82 -5.60 -12.91
N PRO A 302 -23.12 -5.27 -13.02
CA PRO A 302 -24.19 -6.01 -12.33
C PRO A 302 -24.21 -7.51 -12.67
N GLN A 303 -23.91 -7.86 -13.91
CA GLN A 303 -23.71 -9.24 -14.35
C GLN A 303 -22.22 -9.59 -14.32
N ALA A 304 -21.82 -10.53 -13.47
CA ALA A 304 -20.41 -10.85 -13.23
C ALA A 304 -19.69 -11.44 -14.45
N ALA A 305 -20.43 -12.03 -15.39
CA ALA A 305 -19.92 -12.49 -16.67
C ALA A 305 -19.33 -11.34 -17.54
N TYR A 306 -19.77 -10.10 -17.33
CA TYR A 306 -19.28 -8.93 -18.09
C TYR A 306 -18.06 -8.25 -17.46
N ASN A 307 -17.51 -8.83 -16.38
CA ASN A 307 -16.37 -8.22 -15.68
C ASN A 307 -15.02 -8.39 -16.39
N TRP A 308 -15.02 -8.95 -17.59
CA TRP A 308 -13.84 -9.28 -18.37
C TRP A 308 -13.57 -8.21 -19.44
N SER A 309 -12.30 -7.91 -19.71
CA SER A 309 -11.85 -6.97 -20.74
C SER A 309 -10.56 -7.43 -21.40
N CYS A 310 -10.33 -7.01 -22.65
CA CYS A 310 -9.13 -7.31 -23.39
C CYS A 310 -8.04 -6.25 -23.16
N TYR A 311 -6.82 -6.72 -23.00
CA TYR A 311 -5.61 -5.93 -22.79
C TYR A 311 -4.49 -6.43 -23.70
N THR A 312 -3.57 -5.56 -24.08
CA THR A 312 -2.33 -5.92 -24.77
C THR A 312 -1.13 -5.33 -24.04
N SER A 313 0.01 -6.02 -24.06
CA SER A 313 1.29 -5.48 -23.65
C SER A 313 2.02 -5.00 -24.90
N ARG A 314 2.08 -3.68 -25.10
CA ARG A 314 2.88 -3.04 -26.15
C ARG A 314 3.89 -2.09 -25.53
#